data_AF-A0A0S7WHL9-F1
#
_entry.id   AF-A0A0S7WHL9-F1
#
_cell.length_a   1.000
_cell.length_b   1.000
_cell.length_c   1.000
_cell.angle_alpha   90.00
_cell.angle_beta   90.00
_cell.angle_gamma   90.00
#
_symmetry.space_group_name_H-M   'P 1'
#
loop_
_entity.id
_entity.type
_entity.pdbx_description
1 polymer ?
#
loop_
_entity_poly.entity_id
_entity_poly.type
_entity_poly.pdbx_seq_one_letter_code
_entity_poly.pdbx_strand_id
1 'polypeptide(L)'
;MAARGRRVILRRKRLSDAKDDYAWRSDEDLARYDAVPALRLSFSDFVASLLVQFRYPDPARRSYAIEDESGRHIGNAMYYNLREAMGEAELGITIGDRRYW
;
A
#
# COMPACT_ATOMS: atom_id res chain seq x y z
N MET A 1 -11.77 9.64 2.39
CA MET A 1 -12.21 8.28 2.00
C MET A 1 -12.13 8.17 0.49
N ALA A 2 -11.74 7.01 -0.06
CA ALA A 2 -11.70 6.76 -1.51
C ALA A 2 -12.79 5.78 -1.95
N ALA A 3 -13.01 4.71 -1.19
CA ALA A 3 -14.12 3.78 -1.38
C ALA A 3 -14.50 3.13 -0.04
N ARG A 4 -15.70 2.54 0.05
CA ARG A 4 -16.17 1.81 1.23
C ARG A 4 -16.79 0.48 0.81
N GLY A 5 -16.28 -0.60 1.40
CA GLY A 5 -16.89 -1.92 1.31
C GLY A 5 -17.73 -2.24 2.54
N ARG A 6 -18.20 -3.49 2.63
CA ARG A 6 -18.98 -3.97 3.78
C ARG A 6 -18.19 -4.03 5.09
N ARG A 7 -16.90 -4.37 5.01
CA ARG A 7 -16.02 -4.62 6.18
C ARG A 7 -14.79 -3.73 6.23
N VAL A 8 -14.49 -3.03 5.15
CA VAL A 8 -13.24 -2.28 4.99
C VAL A 8 -13.47 -0.94 4.31
N ILE A 9 -12.59 0.00 4.58
CA ILE A 9 -12.56 1.32 3.95
C ILE A 9 -11.24 1.47 3.20
N LEU A 10 -11.31 1.92 1.94
CA LEU A 10 -10.13 2.36 1.22
C LEU A 10 -9.96 3.86 1.41
N ARG A 11 -8.77 4.29 1.81
CA ARG A 11 -8.46 5.71 1.97
C ARG A 11 -7.07 6.05 1.45
N ARG A 12 -6.84 7.34 1.20
CA ARG A 12 -5.52 7.85 0.82
C ARG A 12 -4.51 7.49 1.91
N LYS A 13 -3.29 7.17 1.46
CA LYS A 13 -2.14 6.96 2.32
C LYS A 13 -1.80 8.20 3.13
N ARG A 14 -1.29 7.99 4.33
CA ARG A 14 -0.84 9.00 5.29
C ARG A 14 0.52 8.62 5.83
N LEU A 15 1.26 9.59 6.37
CA LEU A 15 2.58 9.32 6.94
C LEU A 15 2.51 8.36 8.14
N SER A 16 1.40 8.36 8.88
CA SER A 16 1.15 7.44 9.99
C SER A 16 1.16 5.96 9.57
N ASP A 17 0.88 5.67 8.30
CA ASP A 17 0.87 4.30 7.76
C ASP A 17 2.28 3.74 7.55
N ALA A 18 3.30 4.62 7.58
CA ALA A 18 4.66 4.25 7.20
C ALA A 18 5.22 3.11 8.07
N LYS A 19 4.86 3.08 9.35
CA LYS A 19 5.33 2.04 10.27
C LYS A 19 4.82 0.66 9.86
N ASP A 20 3.53 0.56 9.57
CA ASP A 20 2.89 -0.69 9.17
C ASP A 20 3.37 -1.11 7.77
N ASP A 21 3.42 -0.18 6.82
CA ASP A 21 3.96 -0.43 5.48
C ASP A 21 5.41 -0.92 5.51
N TYR A 22 6.25 -0.30 6.32
CA TYR A 22 7.64 -0.70 6.46
C TYR A 22 7.73 -2.12 7.02
N ALA A 23 6.98 -2.42 8.10
CA ALA A 23 6.95 -3.75 8.70
C ALA A 23 6.53 -4.82 7.69
N TRP A 24 5.45 -4.60 6.93
CA TRP A 24 4.96 -5.55 5.94
C TRP A 24 5.91 -5.72 4.76
N ARG A 25 6.48 -4.64 4.25
CA ARG A 25 7.43 -4.72 3.13
C ARG A 25 8.78 -5.33 3.53
N SER A 26 9.11 -5.32 4.81
CA SER A 26 10.35 -5.92 5.35
C SER A 26 10.16 -7.40 5.74
N ASP A 27 8.92 -7.85 5.92
CA ASP A 27 8.59 -9.26 6.20
C ASP A 27 8.78 -10.11 4.94
N GLU A 28 9.58 -11.17 5.06
CA GLU A 28 9.99 -11.99 3.91
C GLU A 28 8.87 -12.82 3.33
N ASP A 29 7.91 -13.28 4.13
CA ASP A 29 6.77 -14.06 3.64
C ASP A 29 5.85 -13.16 2.83
N LEU A 30 5.53 -11.98 3.37
CA LEU A 30 4.71 -10.99 2.67
C LEU A 30 5.37 -10.54 1.36
N ALA A 31 6.67 -10.24 1.39
CA ALA A 31 7.40 -9.88 0.19
C ALA A 31 7.41 -11.01 -0.86
N ARG A 32 7.52 -12.27 -0.41
CA ARG A 32 7.43 -13.44 -1.28
C ARG A 32 6.07 -13.55 -1.96
N TYR A 33 4.96 -13.33 -1.23
CA TYR A 33 3.62 -13.32 -1.83
C TYR A 33 3.43 -12.18 -2.82
N ASP A 34 4.02 -11.01 -2.52
CA ASP A 34 4.02 -9.85 -3.40
C ASP A 34 5.00 -9.99 -4.59
N ALA A 35 5.73 -11.11 -4.69
CA ALA A 35 6.76 -11.38 -5.70
C ALA A 35 7.83 -10.28 -5.82
N VAL A 36 8.19 -9.67 -4.68
CA VAL A 36 9.22 -8.62 -4.58
C VAL A 36 10.27 -8.98 -3.54
N PRO A 37 11.50 -8.47 -3.64
CA PRO A 37 12.47 -8.59 -2.56
C PRO A 37 12.00 -7.86 -1.30
N ALA A 38 12.23 -8.47 -0.14
CA ALA A 38 11.98 -7.82 1.14
C ALA A 38 12.79 -6.52 1.26
N LEU A 39 12.16 -5.49 1.82
CA LEU A 39 12.74 -4.18 2.02
C LEU A 39 13.92 -4.27 3.01
N ARG A 40 15.09 -3.77 2.61
CA ARG A 40 16.30 -3.74 3.45
C ARG A 40 16.82 -2.34 3.77
N LEU A 41 16.20 -1.29 3.23
CA LEU A 41 16.58 0.08 3.54
C LEU A 41 16.12 0.49 4.94
N SER A 42 16.75 1.50 5.53
CA SER A 42 16.40 1.96 6.88
C SER A 42 14.99 2.56 6.93
N PHE A 43 14.36 2.57 8.10
CA PHE A 43 13.04 3.20 8.26
C PHE A 43 13.05 4.69 7.88
N SER A 44 14.13 5.42 8.18
CA SER A 44 14.28 6.82 7.80
C SER A 44 14.33 7.02 6.28
N ASP A 45 15.07 6.17 5.57
CA ASP A 45 15.14 6.24 4.10
C ASP A 45 13.79 5.88 3.48
N PHE A 46 13.07 4.94 4.10
CA PHE A 46 11.73 4.55 3.66
C PHE A 46 10.77 5.73 3.77
N VAL A 47 10.74 6.38 4.93
CA VAL A 47 9.92 7.56 5.18
C VAL A 47 10.29 8.69 4.21
N ALA A 48 11.59 8.93 3.97
CA ALA A 48 12.03 9.91 2.98
C ALA A 48 11.49 9.59 1.58
N SER A 49 11.54 8.32 1.16
CA SER A 49 10.98 7.89 -0.14
C SER A 49 9.46 8.07 -0.22
N LEU A 50 8.73 7.83 0.86
CA LEU A 50 7.27 8.06 0.92
C LEU A 50 6.93 9.55 0.80
N LEU A 51 7.69 10.41 1.47
CA LEU A 51 7.49 11.86 1.38
C LEU A 51 7.71 12.39 -0.05
N VAL A 52 8.73 11.87 -0.75
CA VAL A 52 8.94 12.17 -2.17
C VAL A 52 7.75 11.72 -3.00
N GLN A 53 7.25 10.49 -2.81
CA GLN A 53 6.08 9.98 -3.52
C GLN A 53 4.81 10.81 -3.26
N PHE A 54 4.60 11.29 -2.03
CA PHE A 54 3.47 12.16 -1.71
C PHE A 54 3.59 13.54 -2.35
N ARG A 55 4.81 14.06 -2.48
CA ARG A 55 5.07 15.35 -3.12
C ARG A 55 4.96 15.27 -4.65
N TYR A 56 5.38 14.14 -5.23
CA TYR A 56 5.41 13.92 -6.67
C TYR A 56 4.67 12.61 -7.01
N PRO A 57 3.33 12.62 -6.97
CA PRO A 57 2.54 11.43 -7.25
C PRO A 57 2.62 11.07 -8.74
N ASP A 58 2.89 9.80 -9.01
CA ASP A 58 2.83 9.24 -10.36
C ASP A 58 1.34 9.10 -10.79
N PRO A 59 0.92 9.66 -11.94
CA PRO A 59 -0.46 9.51 -12.40
C PRO A 59 -0.81 8.06 -12.78
N ALA A 60 0.16 7.26 -13.23
CA ALA A 60 -0.07 5.91 -13.72
C ALA A 60 -0.17 4.85 -12.61
N ARG A 61 -0.01 5.24 -11.34
CA ARG A 61 -0.15 4.36 -10.18
C ARG A 61 -0.63 5.10 -8.94
N ARG A 62 -1.31 4.40 -8.05
CA ARG A 62 -1.64 4.93 -6.73
C ARG A 62 -1.89 3.82 -5.73
N SER A 63 -1.41 4.04 -4.51
CA SER A 63 -1.67 3.16 -3.38
C SER A 63 -2.62 3.81 -2.38
N TYR A 64 -3.48 2.97 -1.79
CA TYR A 64 -4.46 3.29 -0.77
C TYR A 64 -4.22 2.39 0.44
N ALA A 65 -4.50 2.91 1.63
CA ALA A 65 -4.58 2.11 2.83
C ALA A 65 -5.96 1.43 2.89
N ILE A 66 -5.96 0.18 3.33
CA ILE A 66 -7.14 -0.59 3.72
C ILE A 66 -7.28 -0.45 5.24
N GLU A 67 -8.39 0.08 5.68
CA GLU A 67 -8.76 0.14 7.11
C GLU A 67 -9.90 -0.82 7.41
N ASP A 68 -9.87 -1.40 8.62
CA ASP A 68 -11.02 -2.11 9.16
C ASP A 68 -12.09 -1.16 9.73
N GLU A 69 -13.18 -1.72 10.27
CA GLU A 69 -14.30 -0.96 10.82
C GLU A 69 -13.91 -0.10 12.06
N SER A 70 -12.77 -0.40 12.70
CA SER A 70 -12.22 0.37 13.82
C SER A 70 -11.26 1.48 13.38
N GLY A 71 -10.97 1.59 12.09
CA GLY A 71 -9.99 2.53 11.54
C GLY A 71 -8.54 2.03 11.63
N ARG A 72 -8.31 0.75 11.93
CA ARG A 72 -6.97 0.17 11.95
C ARG A 72 -6.49 -0.07 10.53
N HIS A 73 -5.26 0.35 10.21
CA HIS A 73 -4.62 0.03 8.94
C HIS A 73 -4.22 -1.46 8.92
N ILE A 74 -4.74 -2.20 7.96
CA ILE A 74 -4.58 -3.68 7.90
C ILE A 74 -3.92 -4.15 6.60
N GLY A 75 -3.79 -3.27 5.61
CA GLY A 75 -3.26 -3.63 4.31
C GLY A 75 -3.28 -2.49 3.32
N ASN A 76 -2.94 -2.81 2.09
CA ASN A 76 -2.79 -1.87 0.98
C ASN A 76 -3.54 -2.37 -0.24
N ALA A 77 -4.16 -1.44 -0.97
CA ALA A 77 -4.68 -1.69 -2.30
C ALA A 77 -4.03 -0.67 -3.24
N MET A 78 -3.67 -1.08 -4.44
CA MET A 78 -3.09 -0.19 -5.42
C MET A 78 -3.51 -0.53 -6.83
N TYR A 79 -3.52 0.48 -7.69
CA TYR A 79 -3.44 0.29 -9.12
C TYR A 79 -2.07 0.78 -9.61
N TYR A 80 -1.58 0.18 -10.69
CA TYR A 80 -0.33 0.56 -11.34
C TYR A 80 -0.33 0.12 -12.80
N ASN A 81 0.68 0.54 -13.57
CA ASN A 81 0.76 0.31 -15.01
C ASN A 81 -0.50 0.75 -15.77
N LEU A 82 -1.13 1.85 -15.32
CA LEU A 82 -2.31 2.40 -15.98
C LEU A 82 -1.99 2.79 -17.42
N ARG A 83 -2.70 2.18 -18.37
CA ARG A 83 -2.66 2.49 -19.81
C ARG A 83 -4.02 3.02 -20.22
N GLU A 84 -4.25 4.31 -20.02
CA GLU A 84 -5.55 4.96 -20.26
C GLU A 84 -6.07 4.72 -21.68
N ALA A 85 -5.20 4.77 -22.69
CA ALA A 85 -5.58 4.54 -24.09
C ALA A 85 -6.12 3.11 -24.36
N MET A 86 -5.73 2.15 -23.53
CA MET A 86 -6.17 0.75 -23.62
C MET A 86 -7.31 0.44 -22.62
N GLY A 87 -7.57 1.34 -21.66
CA GLY A 87 -8.52 1.10 -20.58
C GLY A 87 -8.04 0.04 -19.57
N GLU A 88 -6.73 -0.17 -19.46
CA GLU A 88 -6.13 -1.23 -18.66
C GLU A 88 -5.33 -0.70 -17.47
N ALA A 89 -5.32 -1.44 -16.37
CA ALA A 89 -4.44 -1.24 -15.23
C ALA A 89 -4.23 -2.56 -14.49
N GLU A 90 -3.09 -2.68 -13.81
CA GLU A 90 -2.85 -3.77 -12.88
C GLU A 90 -3.31 -3.37 -11.48
N LEU A 91 -3.84 -4.34 -10.73
CA LEU A 91 -4.26 -4.18 -9.35
C LEU A 91 -3.40 -5.03 -8.43
N GLY A 92 -2.91 -4.43 -7.37
CA GLY A 92 -2.19 -5.09 -6.30
C GLY A 92 -2.93 -4.95 -4.97
N ILE A 93 -2.92 -6.00 -4.16
CA ILE A 93 -3.45 -5.99 -2.81
C ILE A 93 -2.48 -6.71 -1.87
N THR A 94 -2.27 -6.12 -0.70
CA THR A 94 -1.49 -6.72 0.38
C THR A 94 -2.33 -6.67 1.64
N ILE A 95 -2.55 -7.80 2.31
CA ILE A 95 -3.14 -7.84 3.66
C ILE A 95 -2.01 -8.14 4.63
N GLY A 96 -1.50 -7.10 5.30
CA GLY A 96 -0.29 -7.21 6.10
C GLY A 96 -0.52 -7.77 7.50
N ASP A 97 -1.74 -7.66 8.03
CA ASP A 97 -2.10 -8.27 9.31
C ASP A 97 -2.61 -9.71 9.08
N ARG A 98 -1.77 -10.70 9.46
CA ARG A 98 -2.03 -12.14 9.32
C ARG A 98 -3.34 -12.61 9.97
N ARG A 99 -3.93 -11.83 10.90
CA ARG A 99 -5.23 -12.16 11.51
C ARG A 99 -6.42 -12.03 10.55
N TYR A 100 -6.21 -11.42 9.38
CA TYR A 100 -7.24 -11.21 8.35
C TYR A 100 -7.01 -12.04 7.08
N TRP A 101 -6.16 -13.06 7.16
CA TRP A 101 -5.94 -14.01 6.06
C TRP A 101 -7.04 -15.07 6.03
#